data_AF-A0A0M2HRK0-F1
#
_entry.id   AF-A0A0M2HRK0-F1
#
_cell.length_a   1.000
_cell.length_b   1.000
_cell.length_c   1.000
_cell.angle_alpha   90.00
_cell.angle_beta   90.00
_cell.angle_gamma   90.00
#
_symmetry.space_group_name_H-M   'P 1'
#
loop_
_entity.id
_entity.type
_entity.pdbx_description
1 polymer ?
#
loop_
_entity_poly.entity_id
_entity_poly.type
_entity_poly.pdbx_seq_one_letter_code
_entity_poly.pdbx_strand_id
1 'polypeptide(L)'
;MGVGSPPATVVVASNDAPASIKSTADFVCDGTADEVEINAAIATASNDSVSLGGQGGSVLLWGKEFTVGAAIKMRSQVTLSGMGQWATTVRASSSFSGGENSGVFELYSTNTQYTTVSSLTIHGNAAAGARTCGVFYQQGAGQEWDAAHRLLDLYIYATGWHGMFLTSTGAGARNRAYYVQNVRIIDAGTTVTSTANGMKVLSVDSFFIGIDVGSSASHGVLISGANNRFVSCKSWYSGSMATTDHQGSGFYVTGAQRNQFSACEAQDNYGDGFYLGGGNNTLSACFADSNGYNRGGGGGAGVGWTGSGFYIAGYVTLQGIALDKNEGGRGLYQQYGVEVAYAGIKGIVDVVTDVNGVAALGGSTMATGSVVNVI
;
A
#
# COMPACT_ATOMS: atom_id res chain seq x y z
N MET A 1 -11.54 2.24 42.74
CA MET A 1 -11.13 3.37 41.87
C MET A 1 -12.07 3.38 40.70
N GLY A 2 -12.95 4.38 40.61
CA GLY A 2 -13.84 4.50 39.45
C GLY A 2 -12.99 4.71 38.21
N VAL A 3 -13.17 3.86 37.19
CA VAL A 3 -12.67 4.14 35.86
C VAL A 3 -13.36 5.42 35.40
N GLY A 4 -12.67 6.56 35.52
CA GLY A 4 -13.14 7.81 34.97
C GLY A 4 -13.43 7.59 33.49
N SER A 5 -14.61 8.02 33.03
CA SER A 5 -14.94 7.97 31.61
C SER A 5 -13.79 8.62 30.84
N PRO A 6 -13.16 7.92 29.87
CA PRO A 6 -12.08 8.50 29.09
C PRO A 6 -12.58 9.77 28.40
N PRO A 7 -11.72 10.80 28.25
CA PRO A 7 -12.08 12.02 27.53
C PRO A 7 -12.50 11.67 26.09
N ALA A 8 -13.55 12.33 25.60
CA ALA A 8 -14.10 12.05 24.27
C ALA A 8 -13.07 12.25 23.14
N THR A 9 -12.05 13.09 23.35
CA THR A 9 -10.89 13.27 22.47
C THR A 9 -9.70 13.74 23.29
N VAL A 10 -8.54 13.12 23.10
CA VAL A 10 -7.25 13.53 23.66
C VAL A 10 -6.51 14.36 22.61
N VAL A 11 -6.04 15.55 22.96
CA VAL A 11 -5.30 16.44 22.06
C VAL A 11 -3.80 16.37 22.36
N VAL A 12 -3.01 16.09 21.33
CA VAL A 12 -1.54 16.12 21.37
C VAL A 12 -1.06 17.28 20.50
N ALA A 13 -0.45 18.29 21.12
CA ALA A 13 0.12 19.42 20.40
C ALA A 13 1.59 19.15 20.04
N SER A 14 1.97 19.39 18.79
CA SER A 14 3.38 19.42 18.40
C SER A 14 4.13 20.56 19.09
N ASN A 15 5.46 20.49 19.11
CA ASN A 15 6.29 21.56 19.66
C ASN A 15 6.08 22.91 18.94
N ASP A 16 5.83 22.85 17.62
CA ASP A 16 5.61 24.02 16.77
C ASP A 16 4.16 24.55 16.75
N ALA A 17 3.26 23.94 17.53
CA ALA A 17 1.90 24.43 17.69
C ALA A 17 1.84 25.81 18.40
N PRO A 18 0.82 26.65 18.09
CA PRO A 18 0.63 27.93 18.78
C PRO A 18 0.51 27.76 20.29
N ALA A 19 1.01 28.75 21.05
CA ALA A 19 0.99 28.70 22.52
C ALA A 19 -0.42 28.51 23.11
N SER A 20 -1.45 29.09 22.47
CA SER A 20 -2.85 28.90 22.87
C SER A 20 -3.28 27.44 22.80
N ILE A 21 -2.84 26.70 21.78
CA ILE A 21 -3.14 25.28 21.63
C ILE A 21 -2.36 24.46 22.64
N LYS A 22 -1.05 24.72 22.78
CA LYS A 22 -0.21 24.01 23.78
C LYS A 22 -0.73 24.19 25.20
N SER A 23 -1.30 25.35 25.52
CA SER A 23 -1.88 25.63 26.85
C SER A 23 -3.16 24.84 27.18
N THR A 24 -3.84 24.29 26.16
CA THR A 24 -5.09 23.54 26.32
C THR A 24 -4.97 22.07 25.92
N ALA A 25 -3.83 21.64 25.38
CA ALA A 25 -3.61 20.27 24.96
C ALA A 25 -3.39 19.36 26.18
N ASP A 26 -3.81 18.10 26.07
CA ASP A 26 -3.59 17.09 27.11
C ASP A 26 -2.12 16.65 27.15
N PHE A 27 -1.47 16.62 25.98
CA PHE A 27 -0.06 16.31 25.82
C PHE A 27 0.61 17.35 24.91
N VAL A 28 1.85 17.73 25.24
CA VAL A 28 2.64 18.67 24.45
C VAL A 28 3.99 18.03 24.15
N CYS A 29 4.24 17.80 22.87
CA CYS A 29 5.49 17.27 22.34
C CYS A 29 6.61 18.32 22.40
N ASP A 30 7.86 17.86 22.51
CA ASP A 30 9.05 18.72 22.55
C ASP A 30 9.80 18.78 21.20
N GLY A 31 9.37 17.98 20.22
CA GLY A 31 9.96 17.90 18.88
C GLY A 31 11.04 16.83 18.77
N THR A 32 11.25 16.00 19.80
CA THR A 32 12.18 14.88 19.82
C THR A 32 11.52 13.65 20.45
N ALA A 33 11.47 12.55 19.71
CA ALA A 33 10.85 11.31 20.19
C ALA A 33 9.38 11.51 20.61
N ASP A 34 8.64 12.28 19.80
CA ASP A 34 7.25 12.66 20.05
C ASP A 34 6.30 11.44 20.12
N GLU A 35 6.75 10.25 19.69
CA GLU A 35 6.00 9.02 19.89
C GLU A 35 5.76 8.71 21.38
N VAL A 36 6.55 9.24 22.31
CA VAL A 36 6.36 9.05 23.74
C VAL A 36 5.04 9.67 24.19
N GLU A 37 4.82 10.96 23.88
CA GLU A 37 3.59 11.68 24.20
C GLU A 37 2.40 11.12 23.42
N ILE A 38 2.59 10.82 22.12
CA ILE A 38 1.52 10.27 21.28
C ILE A 38 1.07 8.90 21.81
N ASN A 39 2.01 8.02 22.18
CA ASN A 39 1.66 6.70 22.73
C ASN A 39 0.99 6.82 24.11
N ALA A 40 1.37 7.81 24.93
CA ALA A 40 0.69 8.10 26.18
C ALA A 40 -0.76 8.56 25.94
N ALA A 41 -0.98 9.44 24.96
CA ALA A 41 -2.32 9.88 24.55
C ALA A 41 -3.20 8.74 24.02
N ILE A 42 -2.63 7.86 23.18
CA ILE A 42 -3.31 6.65 22.70
C ILE A 42 -3.67 5.72 23.86
N ALA A 43 -2.80 5.57 24.85
CA ALA A 43 -3.10 4.79 26.05
C ALA A 43 -4.24 5.41 26.87
N THR A 44 -4.31 6.74 26.99
CA THR A 44 -5.42 7.45 27.64
C THR A 44 -6.75 7.28 26.89
N ALA A 45 -6.71 7.25 25.56
CA ALA A 45 -7.90 7.09 24.72
C ALA A 45 -8.36 5.62 24.57
N SER A 46 -7.50 4.65 24.89
CA SER A 46 -7.79 3.22 24.77
C SER A 46 -8.42 2.65 26.04
N ASN A 47 -9.27 1.64 25.88
CA ASN A 47 -9.68 0.73 26.96
C ASN A 47 -9.03 -0.66 26.85
N ASP A 48 -8.22 -0.89 25.79
CA ASP A 48 -7.63 -2.17 25.37
C ASP A 48 -8.64 -3.34 25.24
N SER A 49 -9.93 -3.06 25.32
CA SER A 49 -10.99 -4.02 25.08
C SER A 49 -11.28 -4.10 23.59
N VAL A 50 -11.47 -5.33 23.13
CA VAL A 50 -11.93 -5.61 21.76
C VAL A 50 -13.43 -5.87 21.70
N SER A 51 -14.12 -5.97 22.85
CA SER A 51 -15.56 -6.24 22.87
C SER A 51 -16.35 -5.09 22.23
N LEU A 52 -17.24 -5.41 21.28
CA LEU A 52 -18.23 -4.45 20.78
C LEU A 52 -18.98 -3.78 21.94
N GLY A 53 -19.12 -2.45 21.87
CA GLY A 53 -19.72 -1.63 22.94
C GLY A 53 -18.76 -1.21 24.07
N GLY A 54 -17.49 -1.59 23.98
CA GLY A 54 -16.42 -1.00 24.80
C GLY A 54 -16.23 0.50 24.50
N GLN A 55 -15.81 1.28 25.49
CA GLN A 55 -15.42 2.68 25.31
C GLN A 55 -14.09 2.82 24.56
N GLY A 56 -14.12 3.02 23.25
CA GLY A 56 -12.98 3.55 22.50
C GLY A 56 -12.82 5.07 22.67
N GLY A 57 -11.80 5.64 22.05
CA GLY A 57 -11.49 7.06 22.13
C GLY A 57 -10.80 7.59 20.88
N SER A 58 -10.64 8.92 20.83
CA SER A 58 -9.97 9.60 19.72
C SER A 58 -8.74 10.36 20.20
N VAL A 59 -7.70 10.37 19.39
CA VAL A 59 -6.50 11.20 19.55
C VAL A 59 -6.42 12.16 18.36
N LEU A 60 -6.31 13.45 18.64
CA LEU A 60 -6.11 14.49 17.64
C LEU A 60 -4.66 15.01 17.75
N LEU A 61 -3.90 14.84 16.67
CA LEU A 61 -2.59 15.45 16.52
C LEU A 61 -2.76 16.88 15.99
N TRP A 62 -2.41 17.87 16.80
CA TRP A 62 -2.49 19.28 16.44
C TRP A 62 -1.11 19.87 16.20
N GLY A 63 -0.91 20.38 14.99
CA GLY A 63 0.31 21.04 14.58
C GLY A 63 0.97 20.37 13.39
N LYS A 64 2.13 20.89 12.98
CA LYS A 64 2.67 20.63 11.64
C LYS A 64 3.56 19.40 11.59
N GLU A 65 4.48 19.24 12.53
CA GLU A 65 5.45 18.15 12.50
C GLU A 65 5.61 17.48 13.86
N PHE A 66 5.55 16.15 13.86
CA PHE A 66 5.88 15.28 14.98
C PHE A 66 7.07 14.40 14.59
N THR A 67 8.17 14.48 15.33
CA THR A 67 9.40 13.76 15.03
C THR A 67 9.52 12.52 15.89
N VAL A 68 9.49 11.35 15.26
CA VAL A 68 9.44 10.06 15.97
C VAL A 68 10.71 9.23 15.82
N GLY A 69 11.20 8.67 16.92
CA GLY A 69 12.35 7.75 16.97
C GLY A 69 11.97 6.27 16.98
N ALA A 70 10.71 5.99 17.30
CA ALA A 70 10.14 4.65 17.33
C ALA A 70 8.67 4.67 16.86
N ALA A 71 8.05 3.48 16.80
CA ALA A 71 6.69 3.33 16.29
C ALA A 71 5.63 3.95 17.22
N ILE A 72 4.64 4.59 16.60
CA ILE A 72 3.36 4.91 17.24
C ILE A 72 2.53 3.62 17.29
N LYS A 73 2.23 3.17 18.50
CA LYS A 73 1.58 1.89 18.80
C LYS A 73 0.07 2.09 18.95
N MET A 74 -0.67 1.84 17.88
CA MET A 74 -2.12 1.92 17.87
C MET A 74 -2.73 0.86 18.78
N ARG A 75 -3.72 1.27 19.59
CA ARG A 75 -4.46 0.39 20.50
C ARG A 75 -5.89 0.18 20.04
N SER A 76 -6.53 -0.87 20.56
CA SER A 76 -7.85 -1.29 20.07
C SER A 76 -8.89 -0.19 20.23
N GLN A 77 -9.78 -0.06 19.24
CA GLN A 77 -10.87 0.93 19.26
C GLN A 77 -10.41 2.40 19.35
N VAL A 78 -9.12 2.69 19.08
CA VAL A 78 -8.60 4.06 19.03
C VAL A 78 -8.59 4.60 17.60
N THR A 79 -9.11 5.81 17.45
CA THR A 79 -8.91 6.63 16.24
C THR A 79 -7.82 7.65 16.51
N LEU A 80 -6.78 7.68 15.69
CA LEU A 80 -5.80 8.76 15.65
C LEU A 80 -5.96 9.53 14.35
N SER A 81 -6.07 10.85 14.45
CA SER A 81 -6.23 11.74 13.29
C SER A 81 -5.31 12.94 13.39
N GLY A 82 -4.77 13.39 12.26
CA GLY A 82 -4.15 14.71 12.13
C GLY A 82 -5.15 15.78 11.68
N MET A 83 -4.66 17.00 11.41
CA MET A 83 -5.48 18.11 10.92
C MET A 83 -5.69 18.09 9.39
N GLY A 84 -5.25 17.04 8.71
CA GLY A 84 -5.28 16.89 7.26
C GLY A 84 -3.92 16.47 6.69
N GLN A 85 -3.93 15.77 5.56
CA GLN A 85 -2.72 15.22 4.93
C GLN A 85 -1.64 16.27 4.64
N TRP A 86 -1.99 17.54 4.44
CA TRP A 86 -1.01 18.61 4.18
C TRP A 86 -0.73 19.50 5.40
N ALA A 87 -1.42 19.24 6.51
CA ALA A 87 -1.36 20.06 7.70
C ALA A 87 -0.56 19.41 8.83
N THR A 88 -0.61 18.08 8.95
CA THR A 88 0.06 17.33 10.01
C THR A 88 0.96 16.24 9.41
N THR A 89 2.23 16.23 9.79
CA THR A 89 3.23 15.25 9.38
C THR A 89 3.79 14.52 10.59
N VAL A 90 3.82 13.19 10.54
CA VAL A 90 4.61 12.35 11.44
C VAL A 90 5.85 11.88 10.68
N ARG A 91 7.03 12.26 11.15
CA ARG A 91 8.31 12.04 10.47
C ARG A 91 9.21 11.12 11.28
N ALA A 92 9.71 10.04 10.66
CA ALA A 92 10.75 9.22 11.23
C ALA A 92 12.08 9.99 11.32
N SER A 93 12.70 10.01 12.50
CA SER A 93 14.01 10.62 12.73
C SER A 93 15.17 9.69 12.40
N SER A 94 14.95 8.37 12.42
CA SER A 94 15.99 7.36 12.25
C SER A 94 15.41 6.03 11.73
N SER A 95 16.29 5.03 11.54
CA SER A 95 15.87 3.67 11.20
C SER A 95 15.26 2.97 12.40
N PHE A 96 14.15 2.26 12.18
CA PHE A 96 13.51 1.49 13.24
C PHE A 96 14.10 0.08 13.30
N SER A 97 14.19 -0.47 14.51
CA SER A 97 14.95 -1.71 14.78
C SER A 97 14.33 -2.97 14.18
N GLY A 98 13.05 -2.97 13.80
CA GLY A 98 12.35 -4.13 13.25
C GLY A 98 12.60 -4.39 11.75
N GLY A 99 13.42 -3.57 11.09
CA GLY A 99 13.72 -3.72 9.66
C GLY A 99 12.44 -3.56 8.81
N GLU A 100 12.23 -4.47 7.84
CA GLU A 100 11.01 -4.43 7.00
C GLU A 100 9.72 -4.68 7.81
N ASN A 101 9.84 -5.23 9.02
CA ASN A 101 8.73 -5.48 9.94
C ASN A 101 8.61 -4.39 11.01
N SER A 102 8.91 -3.15 10.64
CA SER A 102 8.67 -1.98 11.48
C SER A 102 8.16 -0.82 10.65
N GLY A 103 7.31 0.01 11.25
CA GLY A 103 6.69 1.16 10.60
C GLY A 103 6.50 2.34 11.55
N VAL A 104 6.26 3.52 10.99
CA VAL A 104 5.88 4.71 11.77
C VAL A 104 4.63 4.43 12.59
N PHE A 105 3.64 3.76 11.99
CA PHE A 105 2.48 3.22 12.69
C PHE A 105 2.53 1.70 12.76
N GLU A 106 2.33 1.18 13.96
CA GLU A 106 2.25 -0.25 14.24
C GLU A 106 1.09 -0.57 15.18
N LEU A 107 0.66 -1.82 15.19
CA LEU A 107 -0.25 -2.30 16.22
C LEU A 107 0.49 -2.45 17.56
N TYR A 108 -0.16 -2.08 18.67
CA TYR A 108 0.38 -2.30 20.01
C TYR A 108 0.63 -3.79 20.29
N SER A 109 -0.26 -4.65 19.79
CA SER A 109 -0.07 -6.10 19.80
C SER A 109 -0.73 -6.73 18.57
N THR A 110 -0.42 -7.99 18.31
CA THR A 110 -1.06 -8.79 17.25
C THR A 110 -2.55 -9.07 17.50
N ASN A 111 -3.07 -8.72 18.68
CA ASN A 111 -4.49 -8.84 19.03
C ASN A 111 -5.24 -7.50 18.99
N THR A 112 -4.56 -6.41 18.63
CA THR A 112 -5.18 -5.11 18.48
C THR A 112 -6.20 -5.15 17.33
N GLN A 113 -7.40 -4.56 17.51
CA GLN A 113 -8.47 -4.54 16.51
C GLN A 113 -9.14 -3.16 16.45
N TYR A 114 -9.81 -2.83 15.35
CA TYR A 114 -10.65 -1.62 15.22
C TYR A 114 -9.91 -0.30 15.37
N THR A 115 -8.67 -0.24 14.86
CA THR A 115 -7.89 1.00 14.87
C THR A 115 -8.18 1.84 13.64
N THR A 116 -8.12 3.16 13.79
CA THR A 116 -8.16 4.10 12.66
C THR A 116 -6.95 5.03 12.71
N VAL A 117 -6.25 5.20 11.59
CA VAL A 117 -5.26 6.27 11.40
C VAL A 117 -5.71 7.10 10.20
N SER A 118 -5.82 8.42 10.37
CA SER A 118 -6.34 9.27 9.30
C SER A 118 -5.80 10.69 9.21
N SER A 119 -6.00 11.31 8.04
CA SER A 119 -5.87 12.76 7.85
C SER A 119 -4.50 13.32 8.23
N LEU A 120 -3.43 12.64 7.81
CA LEU A 120 -2.06 13.06 8.09
C LEU A 120 -1.08 12.57 7.03
N THR A 121 0.10 13.14 7.05
CA THR A 121 1.26 12.67 6.30
C THR A 121 2.16 11.79 7.16
N ILE A 122 2.65 10.70 6.57
CA ILE A 122 3.68 9.82 7.14
C ILE A 122 4.95 9.99 6.32
N HIS A 123 6.01 10.53 6.92
CA HIS A 123 7.30 10.67 6.27
C HIS A 123 8.30 9.65 6.83
N GLY A 124 8.74 8.71 5.99
CA GLY A 124 9.71 7.70 6.42
C GLY A 124 11.18 8.15 6.40
N ASN A 125 11.47 9.38 5.96
CA ASN A 125 12.79 10.01 5.97
C ASN A 125 13.94 9.21 5.29
N ALA A 126 13.62 8.42 4.26
CA ALA A 126 14.59 7.56 3.56
C ALA A 126 15.75 8.34 2.93
N ALA A 127 15.52 9.57 2.46
CA ALA A 127 16.57 10.42 1.90
C ALA A 127 17.69 10.75 2.92
N ALA A 128 17.38 10.73 4.22
CA ALA A 128 18.36 10.86 5.30
C ALA A 128 18.89 9.50 5.81
N GLY A 129 18.56 8.40 5.13
CA GLY A 129 19.00 7.04 5.46
C GLY A 129 18.11 6.28 6.44
N ALA A 130 16.94 6.82 6.83
CA ALA A 130 16.02 6.11 7.70
C ALA A 130 15.39 4.88 7.00
N ARG A 131 15.35 3.76 7.71
CA ARG A 131 14.79 2.48 7.26
C ARG A 131 13.58 2.09 8.10
N THR A 132 12.39 2.42 7.62
CA THR A 132 11.11 2.10 8.25
C THR A 132 10.01 2.04 7.20
N CYS A 133 8.93 1.30 7.48
CA CYS A 133 7.70 1.40 6.71
C CYS A 133 6.89 2.64 7.10
N GLY A 134 5.94 3.05 6.27
CA GLY A 134 4.93 4.03 6.71
C GLY A 134 3.97 3.41 7.72
N VAL A 135 3.32 2.32 7.31
CA VAL A 135 2.44 1.51 8.17
C VAL A 135 2.89 0.05 8.15
N PHE A 136 3.07 -0.55 9.32
CA PHE A 136 3.31 -1.99 9.47
C PHE A 136 2.30 -2.59 10.44
N TYR A 137 1.28 -3.27 9.91
CA TYR A 137 0.26 -3.94 10.73
C TYR A 137 0.41 -5.44 10.58
N GLN A 138 0.79 -6.11 11.68
CA GLN A 138 0.87 -7.55 11.77
C GLN A 138 -0.22 -8.09 12.68
N GLN A 139 -1.26 -8.68 12.08
CA GLN A 139 -2.39 -9.22 12.83
C GLN A 139 -2.18 -10.70 13.20
N GLY A 140 -2.46 -11.04 14.44
CA GLY A 140 -2.49 -12.42 14.94
C GLY A 140 -3.89 -13.02 14.85
N ALA A 141 -4.14 -14.02 15.70
CA ALA A 141 -5.45 -14.67 15.79
C ALA A 141 -6.58 -13.73 16.25
N GLY A 142 -6.27 -12.59 16.89
CA GLY A 142 -7.28 -11.65 17.40
C GLY A 142 -8.19 -12.26 18.46
N GLN A 143 -9.15 -11.47 18.97
CA GLN A 143 -10.17 -11.95 19.91
C GLN A 143 -11.56 -12.01 19.26
N GLU A 144 -11.93 -11.02 18.42
CA GLU A 144 -13.18 -10.99 17.61
C GLU A 144 -12.96 -11.33 16.13
N TRP A 145 -14.04 -11.60 15.39
CA TRP A 145 -14.05 -12.26 14.06
C TRP A 145 -13.08 -11.70 13.02
N ASP A 146 -12.91 -10.38 12.92
CA ASP A 146 -12.00 -9.71 12.00
C ASP A 146 -11.34 -8.50 12.67
N ALA A 147 -10.14 -8.11 12.22
CA ALA A 147 -9.41 -7.00 12.80
C ALA A 147 -9.97 -5.61 12.42
N ALA A 148 -10.50 -5.48 11.20
CA ALA A 148 -11.24 -4.31 10.71
C ALA A 148 -10.58 -2.95 10.97
N HIS A 149 -9.28 -2.86 10.68
CA HIS A 149 -8.53 -1.61 10.74
C HIS A 149 -8.88 -0.67 9.59
N ARG A 150 -8.77 0.64 9.84
CA ARG A 150 -9.05 1.69 8.85
C ARG A 150 -7.83 2.60 8.67
N LEU A 151 -7.46 2.85 7.42
CA LEU A 151 -6.34 3.73 7.04
C LEU A 151 -6.86 4.71 5.99
N LEU A 152 -7.06 5.97 6.36
CA LEU A 152 -7.91 6.90 5.61
C LEU A 152 -7.19 8.23 5.34
N ASP A 153 -7.25 8.74 4.11
CA ASP A 153 -6.77 10.09 3.77
C ASP A 153 -5.31 10.31 4.23
N LEU A 154 -4.44 9.38 3.84
CA LEU A 154 -3.02 9.37 4.22
C LEU A 154 -2.14 9.72 3.03
N TYR A 155 -1.12 10.56 3.28
CA TYR A 155 -0.01 10.73 2.35
C TYR A 155 1.26 10.12 2.94
N ILE A 156 1.75 9.03 2.36
CA ILE A 156 2.91 8.29 2.83
C ILE A 156 4.05 8.52 1.84
N TYR A 157 5.20 9.01 2.31
CA TYR A 157 6.29 9.33 1.40
C TYR A 157 7.69 9.03 1.93
N ALA A 158 8.56 8.65 1.01
CA ALA A 158 9.98 8.40 1.22
C ALA A 158 10.24 7.45 2.40
N THR A 159 9.60 6.29 2.39
CA THR A 159 9.84 5.21 3.36
C THR A 159 11.08 4.43 3.00
N GLY A 160 11.89 4.00 3.96
CA GLY A 160 13.07 3.18 3.65
C GLY A 160 12.72 1.72 3.33
N TRP A 161 11.55 1.27 3.78
CA TRP A 161 10.94 0.00 3.40
C TRP A 161 9.60 0.27 2.69
N HIS A 162 8.56 -0.50 3.02
CA HIS A 162 7.26 -0.41 2.38
C HIS A 162 6.51 0.87 2.74
N GLY A 163 5.71 1.40 1.81
CA GLY A 163 4.75 2.44 2.19
C GLY A 163 3.75 1.90 3.22
N MET A 164 3.11 0.78 2.88
CA MET A 164 2.28 -0.01 3.81
C MET A 164 2.56 -1.50 3.69
N PHE A 165 2.64 -2.18 4.84
CA PHE A 165 2.77 -3.63 4.91
C PHE A 165 1.71 -4.20 5.85
N LEU A 166 0.71 -4.87 5.27
CA LEU A 166 -0.43 -5.45 5.97
C LEU A 166 -0.28 -6.97 5.97
N THR A 167 0.07 -7.54 7.12
CA THR A 167 0.51 -8.93 7.26
C THR A 167 -0.11 -9.61 8.46
N SER A 168 0.11 -10.92 8.55
CA SER A 168 -0.39 -11.76 9.63
C SER A 168 0.72 -12.56 10.30
N THR A 169 0.46 -13.03 11.51
CA THR A 169 1.31 -14.02 12.19
C THR A 169 0.49 -15.18 12.73
N GLY A 170 0.99 -16.40 12.53
CA GLY A 170 0.35 -17.64 12.99
C GLY A 170 -0.82 -18.12 12.12
N ALA A 171 -1.16 -19.40 12.30
CA ALA A 171 -2.35 -19.97 11.70
C ALA A 171 -3.62 -19.38 12.33
N GLY A 172 -4.65 -19.14 11.52
CA GLY A 172 -5.92 -18.57 12.01
C GLY A 172 -5.89 -17.06 12.24
N ALA A 173 -4.87 -16.36 11.75
CA ALA A 173 -4.80 -14.92 11.85
C ALA A 173 -6.00 -14.23 11.19
N ARG A 174 -6.52 -13.20 11.86
CA ARG A 174 -7.73 -12.46 11.46
C ARG A 174 -7.39 -11.16 10.74
N ASN A 175 -6.39 -11.23 9.86
CA ASN A 175 -5.86 -10.12 9.07
C ASN A 175 -6.83 -9.76 7.92
N ARG A 176 -8.03 -9.28 8.28
CA ARG A 176 -9.19 -9.15 7.41
C ARG A 176 -9.96 -7.87 7.64
N ALA A 177 -10.83 -7.56 6.68
CA ALA A 177 -11.74 -6.43 6.72
C ALA A 177 -11.03 -5.07 6.83
N TYR A 178 -9.80 -4.95 6.32
CA TYR A 178 -9.17 -3.65 6.23
C TYR A 178 -10.01 -2.74 5.33
N TYR A 179 -10.11 -1.49 5.73
CA TYR A 179 -10.73 -0.44 4.94
C TYR A 179 -9.71 0.67 4.70
N VAL A 180 -9.05 0.61 3.55
CA VAL A 180 -8.01 1.56 3.15
C VAL A 180 -8.58 2.45 2.06
N GLN A 181 -8.60 3.76 2.31
CA GLN A 181 -9.25 4.71 1.40
C GLN A 181 -8.46 6.00 1.24
N ASN A 182 -8.39 6.51 0.00
CA ASN A 182 -7.76 7.80 -0.34
C ASN A 182 -6.32 7.90 0.18
N VAL A 183 -5.54 6.85 -0.03
CA VAL A 183 -4.14 6.80 0.42
C VAL A 183 -3.23 6.99 -0.76
N ARG A 184 -2.28 7.93 -0.63
CA ARG A 184 -1.22 8.16 -1.61
C ARG A 184 0.13 7.74 -1.05
N ILE A 185 0.87 6.91 -1.78
CA ILE A 185 2.19 6.40 -1.39
C ILE A 185 3.20 6.78 -2.47
N ILE A 186 4.31 7.44 -2.10
CA ILE A 186 5.35 7.85 -3.04
C ILE A 186 6.75 7.49 -2.51
N ASP A 187 7.63 7.02 -3.40
CA ASP A 187 9.05 6.79 -3.13
C ASP A 187 9.33 5.76 -2.02
N ALA A 188 8.59 4.64 -2.03
CA ALA A 188 8.84 3.55 -1.10
C ALA A 188 10.15 2.80 -1.45
N GLY A 189 11.16 2.94 -0.59
CA GLY A 189 12.45 2.25 -0.57
C GLY A 189 13.44 2.63 -1.65
N THR A 190 13.17 3.68 -2.44
CA THR A 190 13.92 4.07 -3.66
C THR A 190 15.40 4.39 -3.47
N THR A 191 15.83 4.57 -2.22
CA THR A 191 17.22 4.90 -1.84
C THR A 191 17.87 3.82 -0.97
N VAL A 192 17.16 2.72 -0.68
CA VAL A 192 17.53 1.80 0.40
C VAL A 192 17.56 0.34 -0.06
N THR A 193 16.55 -0.13 -0.78
CA THR A 193 16.40 -1.56 -1.09
C THR A 193 15.58 -1.80 -2.35
N SER A 194 15.94 -2.82 -3.13
CA SER A 194 15.17 -3.26 -4.30
C SER A 194 13.90 -4.03 -3.95
N THR A 195 13.67 -4.41 -2.70
CA THR A 195 12.52 -5.26 -2.30
C THR A 195 11.31 -4.49 -1.78
N ALA A 196 11.46 -3.17 -1.59
CA ALA A 196 10.40 -2.34 -1.03
C ALA A 196 9.29 -2.05 -2.04
N ASN A 197 8.08 -2.53 -1.73
CA ASN A 197 6.85 -2.20 -2.44
C ASN A 197 6.17 -0.95 -1.86
N GLY A 198 5.40 -0.23 -2.66
CA GLY A 198 4.54 0.84 -2.16
C GLY A 198 3.51 0.30 -1.17
N MET A 199 2.78 -0.74 -1.58
CA MET A 199 1.89 -1.48 -0.70
C MET A 199 2.15 -3.00 -0.82
N LYS A 200 2.32 -3.66 0.32
CA LYS A 200 2.47 -5.12 0.44
C LYS A 200 1.25 -5.68 1.19
N VAL A 201 0.32 -6.25 0.44
CA VAL A 201 -0.97 -6.74 0.92
C VAL A 201 -0.95 -8.25 1.06
N LEU A 202 -0.76 -8.72 2.30
CA LEU A 202 -0.96 -10.12 2.68
C LEU A 202 -2.28 -10.32 3.46
N SER A 203 -3.04 -9.25 3.70
CA SER A 203 -4.39 -9.31 4.26
C SER A 203 -5.39 -9.87 3.25
N VAL A 204 -6.48 -10.43 3.77
CA VAL A 204 -7.56 -11.02 2.96
C VAL A 204 -8.87 -10.30 3.21
N ASP A 205 -9.90 -10.52 2.39
CA ASP A 205 -11.26 -9.99 2.62
C ASP A 205 -11.31 -8.48 2.88
N SER A 206 -10.46 -7.69 2.22
CA SER A 206 -10.27 -6.26 2.51
C SER A 206 -10.68 -5.36 1.34
N PHE A 207 -10.86 -4.07 1.63
CA PHE A 207 -11.25 -3.03 0.68
C PHE A 207 -10.16 -1.97 0.57
N PHE A 208 -9.75 -1.70 -0.67
CA PHE A 208 -8.73 -0.73 -1.05
C PHE A 208 -9.33 0.19 -2.11
N ILE A 209 -9.55 1.45 -1.78
CA ILE A 209 -10.34 2.38 -2.61
C ILE A 209 -9.56 3.67 -2.81
N GLY A 210 -9.38 4.11 -4.05
CA GLY A 210 -8.72 5.39 -4.32
C GLY A 210 -7.26 5.41 -3.86
N ILE A 211 -6.53 4.32 -4.09
CA ILE A 211 -5.13 4.21 -3.71
C ILE A 211 -4.26 4.69 -4.87
N ASP A 212 -3.34 5.62 -4.63
CA ASP A 212 -2.37 6.10 -5.62
C ASP A 212 -0.94 5.77 -5.18
N VAL A 213 -0.25 4.89 -5.91
CA VAL A 213 1.11 4.44 -5.58
C VAL A 213 2.08 4.83 -6.68
N GLY A 214 3.08 5.64 -6.34
CA GLY A 214 4.09 6.13 -7.27
C GLY A 214 5.51 5.76 -6.87
N SER A 215 6.37 5.48 -7.87
CA SER A 215 7.83 5.42 -7.70
C SER A 215 8.31 4.45 -6.61
N SER A 216 7.72 3.26 -6.50
CA SER A 216 8.24 2.25 -5.56
C SER A 216 9.56 1.65 -6.07
N ALA A 217 10.41 1.16 -5.16
CA ALA A 217 11.66 0.51 -5.52
C ALA A 217 11.44 -0.82 -6.23
N SER A 218 10.50 -1.62 -5.72
CA SER A 218 9.97 -2.84 -6.30
C SER A 218 8.60 -2.56 -6.93
N HIS A 219 7.60 -3.43 -6.72
CA HIS A 219 6.24 -3.25 -7.23
C HIS A 219 5.51 -2.09 -6.57
N GLY A 220 4.55 -1.50 -7.26
CA GLY A 220 3.67 -0.52 -6.65
C GLY A 220 2.77 -1.19 -5.60
N VAL A 221 2.00 -2.19 -6.04
CA VAL A 221 1.14 -2.98 -5.15
C VAL A 221 1.45 -4.47 -5.29
N LEU A 222 2.05 -5.08 -4.26
CA LEU A 222 2.22 -6.53 -4.15
C LEU A 222 1.03 -7.13 -3.40
N ILE A 223 0.39 -8.14 -3.98
CA ILE A 223 -0.82 -8.77 -3.46
C ILE A 223 -0.59 -10.26 -3.36
N SER A 224 -0.57 -10.79 -2.13
CA SER A 224 -0.54 -12.24 -1.88
C SER A 224 -1.74 -12.72 -1.05
N GLY A 225 -2.48 -11.81 -0.43
CA GLY A 225 -3.75 -12.11 0.21
C GLY A 225 -4.91 -12.21 -0.78
N ALA A 226 -5.87 -13.10 -0.49
CA ALA A 226 -7.02 -13.44 -1.32
C ALA A 226 -8.27 -12.59 -1.01
N ASN A 227 -9.22 -12.58 -1.95
CA ASN A 227 -10.56 -12.00 -1.81
C ASN A 227 -10.59 -10.52 -1.42
N ASN A 228 -9.58 -9.76 -1.86
CA ASN A 228 -9.53 -8.32 -1.69
C ASN A 228 -10.23 -7.60 -2.84
N ARG A 229 -10.67 -6.37 -2.58
CA ARG A 229 -11.33 -5.49 -3.54
C ARG A 229 -10.53 -4.22 -3.71
N PHE A 230 -10.01 -4.00 -4.92
CA PHE A 230 -9.30 -2.80 -5.35
C PHE A 230 -10.20 -2.00 -6.29
N VAL A 231 -10.50 -0.76 -5.94
CA VAL A 231 -11.42 0.09 -6.70
C VAL A 231 -10.81 1.46 -6.91
N SER A 232 -10.71 1.89 -8.17
CA SER A 232 -10.14 3.20 -8.54
C SER A 232 -8.72 3.40 -8.01
N CYS A 233 -7.89 2.36 -8.09
CA CYS A 233 -6.50 2.40 -7.65
C CYS A 233 -5.56 2.66 -8.83
N LYS A 234 -4.50 3.44 -8.62
CA LYS A 234 -3.46 3.71 -9.60
C LYS A 234 -2.09 3.30 -9.07
N SER A 235 -1.28 2.72 -9.95
CA SER A 235 0.12 2.39 -9.68
C SER A 235 0.99 2.88 -10.83
N TRP A 236 2.02 3.66 -10.54
CA TRP A 236 2.82 4.31 -11.59
C TRP A 236 4.32 4.38 -11.28
N TYR A 237 5.12 4.27 -12.34
CA TYR A 237 6.59 4.36 -12.27
C TYR A 237 7.24 3.44 -11.22
N SER A 238 6.63 2.29 -10.95
CA SER A 238 7.18 1.29 -10.03
C SER A 238 8.42 0.62 -10.61
N GLY A 239 9.25 0.03 -9.75
CA GLY A 239 10.46 -0.69 -10.16
C GLY A 239 11.70 0.19 -10.33
N SER A 240 11.80 1.30 -9.60
CA SER A 240 12.98 2.18 -9.70
C SER A 240 14.31 1.52 -9.32
N MET A 241 14.26 0.37 -8.62
CA MET A 241 15.41 -0.47 -8.29
C MET A 241 15.20 -1.93 -8.73
N ALA A 242 14.40 -2.16 -9.79
CA ALA A 242 14.15 -3.50 -10.29
C ALA A 242 15.43 -4.17 -10.83
N THR A 243 15.56 -5.47 -10.55
CA THR A 243 16.75 -6.30 -10.85
C THR A 243 16.39 -7.65 -11.48
N THR A 244 15.12 -8.05 -11.44
CA THR A 244 14.64 -9.33 -11.99
C THR A 244 13.46 -9.11 -12.92
N ASP A 245 13.10 -10.15 -13.67
CA ASP A 245 11.90 -10.16 -14.49
C ASP A 245 10.63 -9.91 -13.67
N HIS A 246 9.64 -9.27 -14.29
CA HIS A 246 8.38 -8.83 -13.70
C HIS A 246 8.50 -7.95 -12.43
N GLN A 247 9.72 -7.71 -11.94
CA GLN A 247 9.92 -6.82 -10.81
C GLN A 247 9.55 -5.40 -11.24
N GLY A 248 8.90 -4.68 -10.35
CA GLY A 248 8.44 -3.34 -10.67
C GLY A 248 7.12 -3.29 -11.39
N SER A 249 6.32 -4.37 -11.43
CA SER A 249 4.95 -4.27 -11.92
C SER A 249 4.12 -3.24 -11.13
N GLY A 250 3.12 -2.66 -11.80
CA GLY A 250 2.14 -1.77 -11.16
C GLY A 250 1.35 -2.51 -10.09
N PHE A 251 0.68 -3.59 -10.48
CA PHE A 251 0.01 -4.55 -9.59
C PHE A 251 0.62 -5.93 -9.78
N TYR A 252 1.16 -6.51 -8.70
CA TYR A 252 1.80 -7.81 -8.71
C TYR A 252 1.04 -8.79 -7.83
N VAL A 253 0.20 -9.62 -8.46
CA VAL A 253 -0.64 -10.62 -7.78
C VAL A 253 0.06 -11.98 -7.81
N THR A 254 0.53 -12.44 -6.65
CA THR A 254 1.28 -13.69 -6.50
C THR A 254 0.67 -14.60 -5.44
N GLY A 255 0.31 -15.82 -5.82
CA GLY A 255 -0.31 -16.82 -4.92
C GLY A 255 -1.73 -16.47 -4.42
N ALA A 256 -2.16 -15.22 -4.56
CA ALA A 256 -3.48 -14.76 -4.15
C ALA A 256 -4.60 -15.24 -5.08
N GLN A 257 -5.83 -15.34 -4.57
CA GLN A 257 -6.97 -15.75 -5.39
C GLN A 257 -8.21 -14.90 -5.13
N ARG A 258 -9.13 -14.86 -6.10
CA ARG A 258 -10.45 -14.21 -5.96
C ARG A 258 -10.39 -12.71 -5.67
N ASN A 259 -9.29 -12.04 -5.99
CA ASN A 259 -9.24 -10.59 -5.89
C ASN A 259 -10.04 -9.95 -7.02
N GLN A 260 -10.58 -8.77 -6.73
CA GLN A 260 -11.41 -7.99 -7.64
C GLN A 260 -10.75 -6.64 -7.85
N PHE A 261 -10.54 -6.27 -9.12
CA PHE A 261 -10.02 -4.98 -9.53
C PHE A 261 -11.06 -4.29 -10.41
N SER A 262 -11.42 -3.06 -10.05
CA SER A 262 -12.38 -2.26 -10.81
C SER A 262 -11.81 -0.87 -11.03
N ALA A 263 -11.79 -0.42 -12.29
CA ALA A 263 -11.29 0.90 -12.67
C ALA A 263 -9.86 1.18 -12.15
N CYS A 264 -9.00 0.17 -12.14
CA CYS A 264 -7.61 0.31 -11.70
C CYS A 264 -6.67 0.59 -12.88
N GLU A 265 -5.63 1.40 -12.66
CA GLU A 265 -4.69 1.81 -13.70
C GLU A 265 -3.24 1.52 -13.31
N ALA A 266 -2.47 0.95 -14.24
CA ALA A 266 -1.04 0.74 -14.11
C ALA A 266 -0.29 1.46 -15.24
N GLN A 267 0.58 2.42 -14.89
CA GLN A 267 1.22 3.31 -15.86
C GLN A 267 2.74 3.40 -15.72
N ASP A 268 3.47 3.34 -16.85
CA ASP A 268 4.92 3.62 -16.92
C ASP A 268 5.74 2.82 -15.89
N ASN A 269 5.31 1.61 -15.55
CA ASN A 269 6.02 0.74 -14.60
C ASN A 269 7.19 0.03 -15.29
N TYR A 270 8.25 -0.28 -14.55
CA TYR A 270 9.41 -1.02 -15.10
C TYR A 270 9.04 -2.44 -15.53
N GLY A 271 8.22 -3.13 -14.72
CA GLY A 271 7.67 -4.44 -15.05
C GLY A 271 6.34 -4.32 -15.78
N ASP A 272 5.46 -5.29 -15.57
CA ASP A 272 4.12 -5.31 -16.17
C ASP A 272 3.17 -4.25 -15.58
N GLY A 273 2.10 -3.91 -16.29
CA GLY A 273 1.00 -3.16 -15.69
C GLY A 273 0.35 -4.00 -14.58
N PHE A 274 -0.13 -5.17 -14.97
CA PHE A 274 -0.72 -6.16 -14.09
C PHE A 274 -0.04 -7.51 -14.28
N TYR A 275 0.70 -7.98 -13.28
CA TYR A 275 1.13 -9.36 -13.20
C TYR A 275 0.10 -10.19 -12.42
N LEU A 276 -0.47 -11.19 -13.07
CA LEU A 276 -1.59 -11.99 -12.56
C LEU A 276 -1.19 -13.46 -12.41
N GLY A 277 -0.31 -13.77 -11.45
CA GLY A 277 0.11 -15.15 -11.14
C GLY A 277 -0.82 -15.89 -10.18
N GLY A 278 -1.76 -15.18 -9.56
CA GLY A 278 -2.80 -15.75 -8.71
C GLY A 278 -3.99 -16.32 -9.48
N GLY A 279 -4.73 -17.26 -8.90
CA GLY A 279 -5.90 -17.89 -9.54
C GLY A 279 -7.25 -17.19 -9.30
N ASN A 280 -8.13 -17.20 -10.29
CA ASN A 280 -9.51 -16.71 -10.25
C ASN A 280 -9.63 -15.22 -9.87
N ASN A 281 -8.71 -14.39 -10.35
CA ASN A 281 -8.82 -12.94 -10.15
C ASN A 281 -9.74 -12.31 -11.21
N THR A 282 -10.49 -11.28 -10.85
CA THR A 282 -11.41 -10.58 -11.75
C THR A 282 -10.98 -9.12 -11.90
N LEU A 283 -10.82 -8.68 -13.14
CA LEU A 283 -10.47 -7.32 -13.51
C LEU A 283 -11.57 -6.78 -14.43
N SER A 284 -12.09 -5.60 -14.13
CA SER A 284 -13.06 -4.90 -14.98
C SER A 284 -12.68 -3.43 -15.10
N ALA A 285 -12.79 -2.89 -16.32
CA ALA A 285 -12.40 -1.52 -16.65
C ALA A 285 -10.98 -1.15 -16.19
N CYS A 286 -10.05 -2.11 -16.20
CA CYS A 286 -8.66 -1.85 -15.83
C CYS A 286 -7.86 -1.34 -17.03
N PHE A 287 -6.88 -0.47 -16.77
CA PHE A 287 -6.09 0.20 -17.81
C PHE A 287 -4.60 -0.01 -17.57
N ALA A 288 -3.89 -0.51 -18.58
CA ALA A 288 -2.44 -0.61 -18.57
C ALA A 288 -1.86 0.35 -19.63
N ASP A 289 -1.04 1.30 -19.20
CA ASP A 289 -0.43 2.32 -20.06
C ASP A 289 1.10 2.22 -20.00
N SER A 290 1.74 1.89 -21.12
CA SER A 290 3.18 2.12 -21.30
C SER A 290 4.09 1.41 -20.30
N ASN A 291 3.70 0.21 -19.84
CA ASN A 291 4.51 -0.57 -18.90
C ASN A 291 5.74 -1.16 -19.60
N GLY A 292 6.75 -1.64 -18.86
CA GLY A 292 8.09 -1.89 -19.40
C GLY A 292 8.99 -0.64 -19.46
N TYR A 293 8.56 0.47 -18.84
CA TYR A 293 9.29 1.73 -18.89
C TYR A 293 10.60 1.66 -18.11
N ASN A 294 11.72 1.74 -18.83
CA ASN A 294 13.04 1.87 -18.24
C ASN A 294 13.40 3.36 -18.15
N ARG A 295 13.58 3.90 -16.93
CA ARG A 295 13.89 5.32 -16.63
C ARG A 295 15.26 5.83 -17.18
N GLY A 296 15.66 5.50 -18.40
CA GLY A 296 16.76 6.14 -19.12
C GLY A 296 18.19 5.95 -18.57
N GLY A 297 18.46 5.06 -17.60
CA GLY A 297 19.85 4.84 -17.18
C GLY A 297 20.02 4.04 -15.90
N GLY A 298 20.44 2.78 -16.05
CA GLY A 298 20.89 1.92 -14.97
C GLY A 298 21.38 0.59 -15.54
N GLY A 299 22.50 0.60 -16.26
CA GLY A 299 23.26 -0.60 -16.65
C GLY A 299 22.59 -1.63 -17.59
N GLY A 300 21.30 -1.48 -17.90
CA GLY A 300 20.53 -2.35 -18.80
C GLY A 300 19.96 -1.60 -20.00
N ALA A 301 20.68 -0.63 -20.55
CA ALA A 301 20.41 -0.16 -21.91
C ALA A 301 20.86 -1.26 -22.88
N GLY A 302 20.01 -2.26 -23.08
CA GLY A 302 20.29 -3.39 -23.96
C GLY A 302 19.44 -4.60 -23.62
N VAL A 303 18.38 -4.79 -24.40
CA VAL A 303 17.79 -6.10 -24.74
C VAL A 303 17.38 -6.98 -23.54
N GLY A 304 16.12 -6.94 -23.10
CA GLY A 304 15.54 -8.13 -22.45
C GLY A 304 14.43 -8.01 -21.42
N TRP A 305 14.06 -6.83 -20.89
CA TRP A 305 12.95 -6.76 -19.92
C TRP A 305 11.91 -5.74 -20.33
N THR A 306 10.70 -6.25 -20.49
CA THR A 306 9.82 -5.71 -21.49
C THR A 306 8.39 -6.01 -21.08
N GLY A 307 7.94 -5.22 -20.11
CA GLY A 307 6.67 -5.42 -19.44
C GLY A 307 5.49 -5.49 -20.41
N SER A 308 4.51 -6.28 -20.05
CA SER A 308 3.23 -6.38 -20.72
C SER A 308 2.20 -5.50 -20.02
N GLY A 309 1.15 -5.11 -20.74
CA GLY A 309 0.01 -4.44 -20.12
C GLY A 309 -0.63 -5.34 -19.06
N PHE A 310 -1.04 -6.53 -19.50
CA PHE A 310 -1.51 -7.61 -18.65
C PHE A 310 -0.69 -8.89 -18.86
N TYR A 311 0.08 -9.31 -17.86
CA TYR A 311 0.78 -10.59 -17.84
C TYR A 311 -0.04 -11.63 -17.07
N ILE A 312 -0.55 -12.64 -17.77
CA ILE A 312 -1.47 -13.64 -17.26
C ILE A 312 -0.71 -14.93 -16.95
N ALA A 313 -0.53 -15.21 -15.67
CA ALA A 313 0.12 -16.42 -15.15
C ALA A 313 -0.80 -17.26 -14.24
N GLY A 314 -2.10 -16.93 -14.20
CA GLY A 314 -3.09 -17.58 -13.36
C GLY A 314 -4.50 -17.37 -13.91
N TYR A 315 -5.48 -18.11 -13.38
CA TYR A 315 -6.85 -18.05 -13.90
C TYR A 315 -7.45 -16.66 -13.72
N VAL A 316 -8.14 -16.16 -14.74
CA VAL A 316 -8.57 -14.76 -14.76
C VAL A 316 -9.90 -14.56 -15.50
N THR A 317 -10.66 -13.58 -15.05
CA THR A 317 -11.67 -12.88 -15.85
C THR A 317 -11.19 -11.45 -16.01
N LEU A 318 -10.78 -11.07 -17.21
CA LEU A 318 -10.14 -9.79 -17.51
C LEU A 318 -10.93 -9.04 -18.56
N GLN A 319 -11.37 -7.84 -18.21
CA GLN A 319 -11.81 -6.81 -19.14
C GLN A 319 -10.97 -5.55 -18.93
N GLY A 320 -10.33 -5.05 -19.98
CA GLY A 320 -9.48 -3.87 -19.85
C GLY A 320 -9.00 -3.26 -21.15
N ILE A 321 -8.06 -2.33 -21.01
CA ILE A 321 -7.40 -1.62 -22.10
C ILE A 321 -5.89 -1.68 -21.85
N ALA A 322 -5.10 -1.94 -22.89
CA ALA A 322 -3.64 -1.92 -22.82
C ALA A 322 -3.03 -1.15 -23.99
N LEU A 323 -2.51 0.05 -23.72
CA LEU A 323 -1.94 0.94 -24.74
C LEU A 323 -0.49 1.32 -24.40
N ASP A 324 0.28 1.72 -25.41
CA ASP A 324 1.49 2.52 -25.22
C ASP A 324 1.31 3.88 -25.88
N LYS A 325 1.52 4.96 -25.13
CA LYS A 325 1.29 6.33 -25.63
C LYS A 325 2.33 6.81 -26.65
N ASN A 326 3.51 6.19 -26.75
CA ASN A 326 4.66 6.64 -27.56
C ASN A 326 4.88 8.17 -27.58
N GLU A 327 4.66 8.82 -26.43
CA GLU A 327 4.62 10.27 -26.37
C GLU A 327 5.97 10.88 -26.77
N GLY A 328 5.94 11.84 -27.69
CA GLY A 328 7.15 12.51 -28.19
C GLY A 328 8.09 11.61 -29.00
N GLY A 329 7.63 10.44 -29.48
CA GLY A 329 8.47 9.51 -30.24
C GLY A 329 9.54 8.82 -29.39
N ARG A 330 9.32 8.71 -28.07
CA ARG A 330 10.22 8.06 -27.10
C ARG A 330 10.45 6.56 -27.37
N GLY A 331 9.65 5.96 -28.25
CA GLY A 331 9.62 4.53 -28.49
C GLY A 331 8.51 3.85 -27.71
N LEU A 332 8.30 2.57 -28.03
CA LEU A 332 7.33 1.70 -27.37
C LEU A 332 8.05 0.91 -26.29
N TYR A 333 7.53 0.96 -25.07
CA TYR A 333 8.05 0.24 -23.91
C TYR A 333 7.25 -1.03 -23.64
N GLN A 334 5.92 -0.94 -23.77
CA GLN A 334 5.02 -2.07 -23.51
C GLN A 334 5.07 -3.03 -24.69
N GLN A 335 5.52 -4.27 -24.48
CA GLN A 335 5.65 -5.22 -25.60
C GLN A 335 4.33 -5.73 -26.09
N TYR A 336 3.53 -6.20 -25.14
CA TYR A 336 2.26 -6.83 -25.41
C TYR A 336 1.18 -6.10 -24.66
N GLY A 337 0.01 -5.98 -25.29
CA GLY A 337 -1.18 -5.57 -24.56
C GLY A 337 -1.55 -6.66 -23.54
N VAL A 338 -1.54 -7.91 -24.00
CA VAL A 338 -1.75 -9.11 -23.18
C VAL A 338 -0.65 -10.14 -23.46
N GLU A 339 -0.08 -10.72 -22.41
CA GLU A 339 0.84 -11.85 -22.50
C GLU A 339 0.34 -13.02 -21.64
N VAL A 340 0.33 -14.22 -22.19
CA VAL A 340 -0.06 -15.44 -21.47
C VAL A 340 1.19 -16.26 -21.17
N ALA A 341 1.50 -16.43 -19.88
CA ALA A 341 2.78 -17.00 -19.44
C ALA A 341 3.00 -18.44 -19.93
N TYR A 342 1.99 -19.30 -19.85
CA TYR A 342 2.10 -20.71 -20.24
C TYR A 342 0.76 -21.33 -20.64
N ALA A 343 0.82 -22.45 -21.37
CA ALA A 343 -0.36 -23.20 -21.77
C ALA A 343 -1.07 -23.84 -20.57
N GLY A 344 -2.40 -23.89 -20.58
CA GLY A 344 -3.19 -24.50 -19.51
C GLY A 344 -3.88 -23.52 -18.56
N ILE A 345 -3.60 -22.21 -18.69
CA ILE A 345 -4.34 -21.17 -17.96
C ILE A 345 -5.76 -21.06 -18.51
N LYS A 346 -6.76 -21.07 -17.62
CA LYS A 346 -8.17 -20.86 -17.96
C LYS A 346 -8.61 -19.43 -17.68
N GLY A 347 -9.42 -18.87 -18.56
CA GLY A 347 -9.99 -17.55 -18.31
C GLY A 347 -10.82 -16.98 -19.44
N ILE A 348 -11.35 -15.79 -19.18
CA ILE A 348 -11.99 -14.93 -20.17
C ILE A 348 -11.16 -13.66 -20.22
N VAL A 349 -10.63 -13.33 -21.38
CA VAL A 349 -9.80 -12.15 -21.63
C VAL A 349 -10.45 -11.35 -22.74
N ASP A 350 -10.84 -10.11 -22.44
CA ASP A 350 -11.42 -9.15 -23.38
C ASP A 350 -10.68 -7.82 -23.23
N VAL A 351 -9.71 -7.57 -24.10
CA VAL A 351 -8.80 -6.42 -23.98
C VAL A 351 -8.69 -5.69 -25.31
N VAL A 352 -8.89 -4.38 -25.28
CA VAL A 352 -8.56 -3.51 -26.41
C VAL A 352 -7.12 -3.07 -26.30
N THR A 353 -6.37 -3.18 -27.39
CA THR A 353 -4.94 -2.86 -27.42
C THR A 353 -4.61 -1.84 -28.50
N ASP A 354 -3.56 -1.05 -28.28
CA ASP A 354 -3.03 -0.15 -29.31
C ASP A 354 -1.54 0.10 -29.10
N VAL A 355 -0.82 0.26 -30.22
CA VAL A 355 0.58 0.71 -30.29
C VAL A 355 1.57 -0.05 -29.39
N ASN A 356 1.37 -1.35 -29.14
CA ASN A 356 2.33 -2.15 -28.37
C ASN A 356 3.60 -2.44 -29.19
N GLY A 357 4.75 -2.51 -28.53
CA GLY A 357 6.09 -2.62 -29.11
C GLY A 357 6.36 -3.90 -29.90
N VAL A 358 5.64 -4.99 -29.60
CA VAL A 358 5.78 -6.28 -30.29
C VAL A 358 4.47 -6.71 -30.92
N ALA A 359 3.42 -6.91 -30.13
CA ALA A 359 2.12 -7.36 -30.63
C ALA A 359 0.99 -7.03 -29.65
N ALA A 360 -0.26 -7.14 -30.10
CA ALA A 360 -1.42 -7.07 -29.21
C ALA A 360 -1.43 -8.21 -28.16
N LEU A 361 -1.14 -9.43 -28.62
CA LEU A 361 -1.13 -10.66 -27.83
C LEU A 361 0.21 -11.39 -27.97
N GLY A 362 0.81 -11.78 -26.85
CA GLY A 362 2.06 -12.55 -26.78
C GLY A 362 1.96 -13.80 -25.90
N GLY A 363 3.01 -14.61 -25.90
CA GLY A 363 3.14 -15.79 -25.04
C GLY A 363 2.44 -17.05 -25.57
N SER A 364 1.92 -17.86 -24.65
CA SER A 364 1.31 -19.18 -24.93
C SER A 364 -0.19 -19.10 -25.23
N THR A 365 -0.77 -20.18 -25.76
CA THR A 365 -2.23 -20.30 -25.90
C THR A 365 -2.89 -20.65 -24.58
N MET A 366 -4.00 -19.99 -24.23
CA MET A 366 -4.83 -20.39 -23.08
C MET A 366 -5.43 -21.78 -23.26
N ALA A 367 -5.86 -22.40 -22.16
CA ALA A 367 -6.45 -23.74 -22.16
C ALA A 367 -7.77 -23.80 -22.96
N THR A 368 -8.10 -24.99 -23.47
CA THR A 368 -9.40 -25.29 -24.08
C THR A 368 -10.55 -24.86 -23.16
N GLY A 369 -11.53 -24.17 -23.74
CA GLY A 369 -12.67 -23.58 -23.03
C GLY A 369 -12.44 -22.17 -22.51
N SER A 370 -11.26 -21.59 -22.72
CA SER A 370 -11.00 -20.17 -22.47
C SER A 370 -11.48 -19.31 -23.64
N VAL A 371 -11.71 -18.03 -23.38
CA VAL A 371 -12.01 -17.02 -24.40
C VAL A 371 -10.92 -15.96 -24.35
N VAL A 372 -10.30 -15.68 -25.50
CA VAL A 372 -9.30 -14.63 -25.65
C VAL A 372 -9.71 -13.76 -26.82
N ASN A 373 -10.21 -12.58 -26.51
CA ASN A 373 -10.56 -11.53 -27.44
C ASN A 373 -9.60 -10.36 -27.20
N VAL A 374 -8.61 -10.22 -28.07
CA VAL A 374 -7.67 -9.10 -28.07
C VAL A 374 -7.85 -8.37 -29.38
N ILE A 375 -8.32 -7.12 -29.29
CA ILE A 375 -8.67 -6.27 -30.43
C ILE A 375 -7.56 -5.26 -30.70
#